data_AF-A0A9D1M120-F1
#
_entry.id   AF-A0A9D1M120-F1
#
_cell.length_a   1.000
_cell.length_b   1.000
_cell.length_c   1.000
_cell.angle_alpha   90.00
_cell.angle_beta   90.00
_cell.angle_gamma   90.00
#
_symmetry.space_group_name_H-M   'P 1'
#
loop_
_entity.id
_entity.type
_entity.pdbx_description
1 polymer ?
#
loop_
_entity_poly.entity_id
_entity_poly.type
_entity_poly.pdbx_seq_one_letter_code
_entity_poly.pdbx_strand_id
1 'polypeptide(L)'
;MIYEEYIKVNEIAEKDEDEKNTELMQSLIRTKRDLELANRNFEYAEAELIDYYTYQIKANQSKLDYLLKKIKKRGLMLDIVCETDLRLEMRNEVS
;
A
#
# COMPACT_ATOMS: atom_id res chain seq x y z
N MET A 1 -16.23 14.12 -39.97
CA MET A 1 -15.05 14.84 -39.47
C MET A 1 -15.19 14.88 -37.96
N ILE A 2 -14.49 14.02 -37.23
CA ILE A 2 -14.55 13.97 -35.76
C ILE A 2 -13.31 14.71 -35.29
N TYR A 3 -13.48 15.83 -34.59
CA TYR A 3 -12.38 16.55 -33.97
C TYR A 3 -11.90 15.70 -32.79
N GLU A 4 -10.66 15.21 -32.86
CA GLU A 4 -9.97 14.63 -31.72
C GLU A 4 -9.72 15.77 -30.71
N GLU A 5 -10.49 15.80 -29.63
CA GLU A 5 -10.25 16.70 -28.52
C GLU A 5 -8.90 16.36 -27.88
N TYR A 6 -7.96 17.30 -27.97
CA TYR A 6 -6.63 17.19 -27.36
C TYR A 6 -6.77 17.15 -25.83
N ILE A 7 -6.50 15.99 -25.23
CA ILE A 7 -6.40 15.87 -23.77
C ILE A 7 -5.17 16.67 -23.33
N LYS A 8 -5.41 17.82 -22.69
CA LYS A 8 -4.34 18.63 -22.09
C LYS A 8 -3.69 17.78 -20.99
N VAL A 9 -2.42 17.43 -21.17
CA VAL A 9 -1.62 16.76 -20.15
C VAL A 9 -1.53 17.70 -18.96
N ASN A 10 -2.21 17.37 -17.87
CA ASN A 10 -2.03 18.08 -16.61
C ASN A 10 -0.62 17.76 -16.09
N GLU A 11 0.17 18.78 -15.78
CA GLU A 11 1.46 18.60 -15.10
C GLU A 11 1.21 17.89 -13.76
N ILE A 12 1.85 16.72 -13.58
CA ILE A 12 1.83 16.01 -12.30
C ILE A 12 2.81 16.76 -11.40
N ALA A 13 2.30 17.45 -10.38
CA ALA A 13 3.14 18.10 -9.38
C ALA A 13 4.08 17.06 -8.74
N GLU A 14 5.39 17.36 -8.71
CA GLU A 14 6.35 16.50 -8.01
C GLU A 14 6.07 16.54 -6.52
N LYS A 15 5.91 15.36 -5.91
CA LYS A 15 5.77 15.22 -4.46
C LYS A 15 7.07 15.56 -3.76
N ASP A 16 6.97 16.24 -2.63
CA ASP A 16 8.13 16.47 -1.77
C ASP A 16 8.60 15.16 -1.09
N GLU A 17 9.75 15.18 -0.43
CA GLU A 17 10.28 13.97 0.21
C GLU A 17 9.46 13.52 1.43
N ASP A 18 8.79 14.44 2.14
CA ASP A 18 7.97 14.10 3.29
C ASP A 18 6.67 13.43 2.84
N GLU A 19 6.03 13.93 1.77
CA GLU A 19 4.91 13.26 1.11
C GLU A 19 5.31 11.85 0.62
N LYS A 20 6.46 11.71 -0.03
CA LYS A 20 6.98 10.40 -0.46
C LYS A 20 7.22 9.45 0.72
N ASN A 21 7.70 9.97 1.84
CA ASN A 21 7.95 9.18 3.05
C ASN A 21 6.64 8.75 3.70
N THR A 22 5.66 9.65 3.80
CA THR A 22 4.30 9.36 4.28
C THR A 22 3.64 8.29 3.42
N GLU A 23 3.68 8.42 2.09
CA GLU A 23 3.13 7.41 1.18
C GLU A 23 3.81 6.05 1.30
N LEU A 24 5.13 6.05 1.54
CA LEU A 24 5.89 4.84 1.77
C LEU A 24 5.43 4.14 3.07
N MET A 25 5.19 4.89 4.14
CA MET A 25 4.67 4.35 5.40
C MET A 25 3.24 3.84 5.27
N GLN A 26 2.35 4.63 4.67
CA GLN A 26 0.98 4.20 4.41
C GLN A 26 0.94 2.93 3.56
N SER A 27 1.83 2.82 2.56
CA SER A 27 1.94 1.63 1.73
C SER A 27 2.41 0.40 2.51
N LEU A 28 3.31 0.57 3.48
CA LEU A 28 3.72 -0.51 4.40
C LEU A 28 2.53 -1.00 5.23
N ILE A 29 1.80 -0.07 5.86
CA ILE A 29 0.66 -0.37 6.73
C ILE A 29 -0.46 -1.07 5.94
N ARG A 30 -0.81 -0.53 4.76
CA ARG A 30 -1.78 -1.16 3.84
C ARG A 30 -1.36 -2.58 3.48
N THR A 31 -0.12 -2.77 3.05
CA THR A 31 0.39 -4.10 2.66
C THR A 31 0.34 -5.10 3.82
N LYS A 32 0.64 -4.67 5.06
CA LYS A 32 0.52 -5.51 6.26
C LYS A 32 -0.94 -5.91 6.51
N ARG A 33 -1.88 -4.96 6.40
CA ARG A 33 -3.32 -5.23 6.55
C ARG A 33 -3.85 -6.19 5.47
N ASP A 34 -3.44 -5.98 4.22
CA ASP A 34 -3.83 -6.83 3.09
C ASP A 34 -3.28 -8.25 3.27
N LEU A 35 -2.06 -8.38 3.80
CA LEU A 35 -1.48 -9.68 4.15
C LEU A 35 -2.30 -10.37 5.26
N GLU A 36 -2.62 -9.67 6.34
CA GLU A 36 -3.45 -10.21 7.43
C GLU A 36 -4.83 -10.66 6.93
N LEU A 37 -5.47 -9.87 6.07
CA LEU A 37 -6.77 -10.20 5.47
C LEU A 37 -6.65 -11.42 4.54
N ALA A 38 -5.64 -11.47 3.68
CA ALA A 38 -5.42 -12.59 2.77
C ALA A 38 -5.18 -13.91 3.54
N ASN A 39 -4.42 -13.87 4.64
CA ASN A 39 -4.24 -15.05 5.51
C ASN A 39 -5.55 -15.49 6.15
N ARG A 40 -6.33 -14.56 6.72
CA ARG A 40 -7.63 -14.89 7.31
C ARG A 40 -8.59 -15.48 6.28
N ASN A 41 -8.63 -14.92 5.08
CA ASN A 41 -9.50 -15.44 4.03
C ASN A 41 -9.02 -16.80 3.51
N PHE A 42 -7.70 -17.03 3.45
CA PHE A 42 -7.11 -18.31 3.06
C PHE A 42 -7.54 -19.46 3.98
N GLU A 43 -7.64 -19.22 5.30
CA GLU A 43 -8.07 -20.23 6.28
C GLU A 43 -9.47 -20.80 5.99
N TYR A 44 -10.35 -20.01 5.36
CA TYR A 44 -11.72 -20.39 5.03
C TYR A 44 -11.96 -20.47 3.50
N ALA A 45 -10.90 -20.49 2.70
CA ALA A 45 -11.02 -20.44 1.25
C ALA A 45 -11.57 -21.76 0.68
N GLU A 46 -12.51 -21.64 -0.26
CA GLU A 46 -12.91 -22.75 -1.11
C GLU A 46 -11.77 -23.17 -2.04
N ALA A 47 -11.79 -24.41 -2.53
CA ALA A 47 -10.71 -24.98 -3.33
C ALA A 47 -10.32 -24.13 -4.54
N GLU A 48 -11.29 -23.49 -5.19
CA GLU A 48 -11.09 -22.62 -6.36
C GLU A 48 -10.35 -21.30 -6.03
N LEU A 49 -10.36 -20.89 -4.75
CA LEU A 49 -9.74 -19.64 -4.28
C LEU A 49 -8.36 -19.85 -3.62
N ILE A 50 -7.91 -21.09 -3.44
CA ILE A 50 -6.63 -21.41 -2.79
C ILE A 50 -5.45 -20.75 -3.50
N ASP A 51 -5.36 -20.89 -4.83
CA ASP A 51 -4.26 -20.32 -5.60
C ASP A 51 -4.27 -18.79 -5.57
N TYR A 52 -5.48 -18.21 -5.64
CA TYR A 52 -5.68 -16.77 -5.56
C TYR A 52 -5.14 -16.19 -4.25
N TYR A 53 -5.56 -16.72 -3.10
CA TYR A 53 -5.11 -16.22 -1.81
C TYR A 53 -3.64 -16.59 -1.54
N THR A 54 -3.16 -17.74 -2.03
CA THR A 54 -1.73 -18.10 -1.96
C THR A 54 -0.87 -17.08 -2.69
N TYR A 55 -1.29 -16.66 -3.89
CA TYR A 55 -0.61 -15.61 -4.64
C TYR A 55 -0.61 -14.29 -3.88
N GLN A 56 -1.76 -13.88 -3.34
CA GLN A 56 -1.87 -12.63 -2.57
C GLN A 56 -0.95 -12.62 -1.34
N ILE A 57 -0.91 -13.72 -0.59
CA ILE A 57 -0.04 -13.86 0.58
C ILE A 57 1.43 -13.69 0.17
N LYS A 58 1.88 -14.43 -0.85
CA LYS A 58 3.27 -14.36 -1.34
C LYS A 58 3.63 -12.98 -1.89
N ALA A 59 2.72 -12.36 -2.64
CA ALA A 59 2.90 -11.02 -3.20
C ALA A 59 3.00 -9.96 -2.09
N ASN A 60 2.09 -9.99 -1.10
CA ASN A 60 2.11 -9.05 0.01
C ASN A 60 3.31 -9.25 0.94
N GLN A 61 3.75 -10.49 1.20
CA GLN A 61 5.00 -10.76 1.91
C GLN A 61 6.21 -10.16 1.19
N SER A 62 6.34 -10.41 -0.11
CA SER A 62 7.44 -9.88 -0.92
C SER A 62 7.45 -8.36 -0.96
N LYS A 63 6.25 -7.75 -1.07
CA LYS A 63 6.08 -6.29 -1.04
C LYS A 63 6.43 -5.71 0.33
N LEU A 64 6.02 -6.36 1.41
CA LEU A 64 6.34 -5.93 2.78
C LEU A 64 7.86 -5.93 3.00
N ASP A 65 8.56 -6.99 2.59
CA ASP A 65 10.01 -7.08 2.66
C ASP A 65 10.72 -5.97 1.89
N TYR A 66 10.24 -5.67 0.67
CA TYR A 66 10.75 -4.57 -0.14
C TYR A 66 10.55 -3.22 0.57
N LEU A 67 9.34 -2.95 1.06
CA LEU A 67 9.00 -1.69 1.72
C LEU A 67 9.84 -1.49 3.00
N LEU A 68 9.98 -2.53 3.83
CA LEU A 68 10.83 -2.49 5.02
C LEU A 68 12.29 -2.19 4.67
N LYS A 69 12.84 -2.82 3.63
CA LYS A 69 14.20 -2.53 3.15
C LYS A 69 14.33 -1.08 2.67
N LYS A 70 13.33 -0.57 1.95
CA LYS A 70 13.32 0.82 1.43
C LYS A 70 13.23 1.84 2.56
N ILE A 71 12.38 1.59 3.56
CA ILE A 71 12.20 2.40 4.77
C ILE A 71 13.50 2.49 5.57
N LYS A 72 14.13 1.34 5.83
CA LYS A 72 15.43 1.28 6.53
C LYS A 72 16.51 2.07 5.80
N LYS A 73 16.58 1.96 4.47
CA LYS A 73 17.54 2.72 3.64
C LYS A 73 17.33 4.24 3.71
N ARG A 74 16.09 4.69 3.94
CA ARG A 74 15.76 6.11 4.10
C ARG A 74 15.94 6.62 5.54
N GLY A 75 16.35 5.77 6.48
CA GLY A 75 16.52 6.14 7.89
C GLY A 75 15.22 6.43 8.63
N LEU A 76 14.07 6.07 8.04
CA LEU A 76 12.76 6.27 8.66
C LEU A 76 12.57 5.19 9.74
N MET A 77 12.52 5.60 11.01
CA MET A 77 12.18 4.69 12.11
C MET A 77 10.66 4.53 12.15
N LEU A 78 10.17 3.29 12.12
CA LEU A 78 8.75 3.02 12.37
C LEU A 78 8.52 3.07 13.88
N ASP A 79 8.26 4.26 14.40
CA ASP A 79 7.76 4.39 15.78
C ASP A 79 6.32 3.89 15.83
N ILE A 80 5.96 3.20 16.92
CA ILE A 80 4.62 2.68 17.19
C ILE A 80 3.59 3.83 17.15
N VAL A 81 3.99 5.03 17.57
CA VAL A 81 3.19 6.25 17.51
C VAL A 81 2.86 6.65 16.06
N CYS A 82 3.84 6.54 15.15
CA CYS A 82 3.65 6.85 13.75
C CYS A 82 2.72 5.82 13.06
N GLU A 83 2.76 4.54 13.45
CA GLU A 83 1.79 3.54 13.01
C GLU A 83 0.36 3.89 13.45
N THR A 84 0.17 4.38 14.68
CA THR A 84 -1.16 4.77 15.16
C THR A 84 -1.72 6.00 14.46
N ASP A 85 -0.90 7.01 14.22
CA ASP A 85 -1.34 8.25 13.55
C ASP A 85 -1.72 7.99 12.09
N LEU A 86 -0.91 7.23 11.36
CA LEU A 86 -1.22 6.82 9.98
C LEU A 86 -2.49 5.97 9.88
N ARG A 87 -2.76 5.12 10.89
CA ARG A 87 -4.01 4.34 10.96
C ARG A 87 -5.22 5.23 11.18
N LEU A 88 -5.10 6.32 11.95
CA LEU A 88 -6.17 7.29 12.14
C LEU A 88 -6.44 8.09 10.87
N GLU A 89 -5.39 8.54 10.18
CA GLU A 89 -5.51 9.23 8.88
C GLU A 89 -6.22 8.37 7.84
N MET A 90 -5.82 7.11 7.68
CA MET A 90 -6.49 6.16 6.78
C MET A 90 -7.96 5.88 7.14
N ARG A 91 -8.36 6.07 8.40
CA ARG A 91 -9.76 5.91 8.80
C ARG A 91 -10.58 7.15 8.44
N ASN A 92 -9.95 8.33 8.42
CA ASN A 92 -10.60 9.60 8.09
C ASN A 92 -10.79 9.81 6.58
N GLU A 93 -9.99 9.20 5.71
CA GLU A 93 -10.19 9.23 4.25
C GLU A 93 -11.42 8.44 3.78
N VAL A 94 -12.06 7.67 4.66
CA VAL A 94 -13.22 6.80 4.34
C VAL A 94 -14.54 7.36 4.91
N SER A 95 -14.57 8.63 5.36
CA SER A 95 -15.79 9.37 5.77
C SER A 95 -16.04 10.57 4.88
#